data_AF-A0A0G0MB66-F1
#
_entry.id   AF-A0A0G0MB66-F1
#
_cell.length_a   1.000
_cell.length_b   1.000
_cell.length_c   1.000
_cell.angle_alpha   90.00
_cell.angle_beta   90.00
_cell.angle_gamma   90.00
#
_symmetry.space_group_name_H-M   'P 1'
#
loop_
_entity.id
_entity.type
_entity.pdbx_description
1 polymer ?
#
loop_
_entity_poly.entity_id
_entity_poly.type
_entity_poly.pdbx_seq_one_letter_code
_entity_poly.pdbx_strand_id
1 'polypeptide(L)'
;MMPEKWVSVIGNIKDNFKVKDEGKFHSDEEGGTDIEFIEFDGPLGLMRLEFISRPVILDKKTIYSNRIGSETKIDYVYSPDEKSHILVVYKWDESQNDWLEMDDNNLFN
;
A
#
# COMPACT_ATOMS: atom_id res chain seq x y z
N MET A 1 1.66 6.09 7.82
CA MET A 1 1.98 5.36 9.08
C MET A 1 3.50 5.29 9.26
N MET A 2 4.06 5.17 10.47
CA MET A 2 5.53 4.99 10.65
C MET A 2 5.90 3.49 10.64
N PRO A 3 7.05 3.07 10.08
CA PRO A 3 7.45 1.65 10.01
C PRO A 3 7.53 0.94 11.37
N GLU A 4 7.94 1.65 12.43
CA GLU A 4 7.98 1.13 13.79
C GLU A 4 6.59 0.73 14.31
N LYS A 5 5.54 1.48 13.93
CA LYS A 5 4.16 1.17 14.29
C LYS A 5 3.68 -0.09 13.59
N TRP A 6 4.12 -0.33 12.35
CA TRP A 6 3.81 -1.54 11.61
C TRP A 6 4.31 -2.81 12.33
N VAL A 7 5.57 -2.79 12.82
CA VAL A 7 6.14 -3.92 13.58
C VAL A 7 5.31 -4.19 14.84
N SER A 8 4.89 -3.15 15.55
CA SER A 8 4.02 -3.30 16.72
C SER A 8 2.64 -3.84 16.37
N VAL A 9 2.06 -3.44 15.24
CA VAL A 9 0.76 -3.94 14.76
C VAL A 9 0.86 -5.43 14.42
N ILE A 10 1.87 -5.84 13.66
CA ILE A 10 2.12 -7.27 13.38
C ILE A 10 2.26 -8.06 14.69
N GLY A 11 3.07 -7.57 15.63
CA GLY A 11 3.28 -8.22 16.92
C GLY A 11 1.96 -8.43 17.66
N ASN A 12 1.16 -7.36 17.79
CA ASN A 12 -0.15 -7.45 18.42
C ASN A 12 -1.09 -8.44 17.70
N ILE A 13 -1.06 -8.49 16.37
CA ILE A 13 -1.90 -9.42 15.61
C ILE A 13 -1.48 -10.86 15.87
N LYS A 14 -0.18 -11.15 15.82
CA LYS A 14 0.36 -12.49 16.07
C LYS A 14 0.09 -12.97 17.50
N ASP A 15 0.03 -12.05 18.46
CA ASP A 15 -0.25 -12.36 19.86
C ASP A 15 -1.74 -12.64 20.12
N ASN A 16 -2.65 -11.98 19.38
CA ASN A 16 -4.09 -11.97 19.70
C ASN A 16 -4.97 -12.69 18.69
N PHE A 17 -4.51 -12.91 17.46
CA PHE A 17 -5.30 -13.46 16.37
C PHE A 17 -4.61 -14.64 15.69
N LYS A 18 -5.42 -15.48 15.05
CA LYS A 18 -4.91 -16.59 14.26
C LYS A 18 -4.49 -16.09 12.88
N VAL A 19 -3.19 -16.04 12.64
CA VAL A 19 -2.62 -15.72 11.33
C VAL A 19 -2.89 -16.85 10.33
N LYS A 20 -3.30 -16.47 9.12
CA LYS A 20 -3.56 -17.37 7.98
C LYS A 20 -2.41 -17.35 7.00
N ASP A 21 -1.94 -16.16 6.67
CA ASP A 21 -0.86 -15.94 5.73
C ASP A 21 -0.13 -14.65 6.07
N GLU A 22 1.14 -14.56 5.69
CA GLU A 22 1.92 -13.34 5.78
C GLU A 22 3.07 -13.37 4.79
N GLY A 23 3.52 -12.20 4.36
CA GLY A 23 4.64 -12.13 3.44
C GLY A 23 5.10 -10.73 3.11
N LYS A 24 6.10 -10.66 2.25
CA LYS A 24 6.69 -9.43 1.75
C LYS A 24 6.90 -9.53 0.25
N PHE A 25 6.54 -8.48 -0.46
CA PHE A 25 6.75 -8.33 -1.89
C PHE A 25 7.59 -7.07 -2.14
N HIS A 26 8.51 -7.17 -3.09
CA HIS A 26 9.28 -6.04 -3.58
C HIS A 26 9.06 -5.94 -5.08
N SER A 27 8.82 -4.72 -5.57
CA SER A 27 8.74 -4.40 -6.99
C SER A 27 9.70 -3.27 -7.31
N ASP A 28 10.52 -3.41 -8.34
CA ASP A 28 11.42 -2.35 -8.82
C ASP A 28 10.67 -1.25 -9.61
N GLU A 29 9.37 -1.41 -9.85
CA GLU A 29 8.54 -0.42 -10.54
C GLU A 29 8.39 0.87 -9.72
N GLU A 30 8.18 1.99 -10.41
CA GLU A 30 7.96 3.32 -9.80
C GLU A 30 9.02 3.73 -8.76
N GLY A 31 10.28 3.33 -8.97
CA GLY A 31 11.39 3.68 -8.07
C GLY A 31 11.53 2.76 -6.86
N GLY A 32 10.79 1.65 -6.81
CA GLY A 32 10.90 0.63 -5.78
C GLY A 32 9.73 0.68 -4.78
N THR A 33 8.89 -0.35 -4.77
CA THR A 33 7.77 -0.48 -3.84
C THR A 33 7.92 -1.74 -3.00
N ASP A 34 7.94 -1.58 -1.68
CA ASP A 34 7.93 -2.66 -0.70
C ASP A 34 6.51 -2.81 -0.14
N ILE A 35 5.95 -4.01 -0.18
CA ILE A 35 4.63 -4.33 0.38
C ILE A 35 4.80 -5.45 1.39
N GLU A 36 4.44 -5.21 2.64
CA GLU A 36 4.32 -6.25 3.65
C GLU A 36 2.85 -6.53 3.93
N PHE A 37 2.43 -7.80 3.99
CA PHE A 37 1.05 -8.14 4.27
C PHE A 37 0.91 -9.20 5.36
N ILE A 38 -0.23 -9.16 6.06
CA ILE A 38 -0.64 -10.19 7.02
C ILE A 38 -2.15 -10.42 6.93
N GLU A 39 -2.53 -11.69 6.82
CA GLU A 39 -3.91 -12.17 6.81
C GLU A 39 -4.20 -12.93 8.10
N PHE A 40 -5.34 -12.66 8.73
CA PHE A 40 -5.68 -13.24 10.03
C PHE A 40 -7.20 -13.30 10.27
N ASP A 41 -7.62 -14.22 11.14
CA ASP A 41 -9.00 -14.28 11.63
C ASP A 41 -9.20 -13.18 12.70
N GLY A 42 -9.78 -12.05 12.27
CA GLY A 42 -10.07 -10.90 13.11
C GLY A 42 -11.53 -10.84 13.61
N PRO A 43 -11.89 -9.79 14.38
CA PRO A 43 -13.23 -9.65 14.95
C PRO A 43 -14.33 -9.44 13.90
N LEU A 44 -13.98 -9.02 12.68
CA LEU A 44 -14.92 -8.79 11.58
C LEU A 44 -14.90 -9.94 10.55
N GLY A 45 -14.22 -11.05 10.84
CA GLY A 45 -13.99 -12.16 9.93
C GLY A 45 -12.54 -12.22 9.44
N LEU A 46 -12.32 -12.80 8.26
CA LEU A 46 -11.00 -12.85 7.65
C LEU A 46 -10.58 -11.43 7.22
N MET A 47 -9.42 -10.99 7.72
CA MET A 47 -8.89 -9.64 7.49
C MET A 47 -7.49 -9.71 6.88
N ARG A 48 -7.14 -8.71 6.09
CA ARG A 48 -5.80 -8.53 5.52
C ARG A 48 -5.33 -7.11 5.76
N LEU A 49 -4.10 -6.96 6.21
CA LEU A 49 -3.42 -5.67 6.35
C LEU A 49 -2.25 -5.62 5.39
N GLU A 50 -2.09 -4.51 4.68
CA GLU A 50 -0.95 -4.26 3.79
C GLU A 50 -0.25 -2.96 4.17
N PHE A 51 1.05 -3.05 4.40
CA PHE A 51 1.92 -1.91 4.63
C PHE A 51 2.78 -1.66 3.40
N ILE A 52 2.45 -0.61 2.67
CA ILE A 52 3.07 -0.22 1.40
C ILE A 52 4.07 0.89 1.68
N SER A 53 5.32 0.69 1.28
CA SER A 53 6.39 1.68 1.36
C SER A 53 6.93 1.96 -0.03
N ARG A 54 6.83 3.22 -0.48
CA ARG A 54 7.30 3.64 -1.81
C ARG A 54 7.92 5.04 -1.77
N PRO A 55 8.88 5.36 -2.65
CA PRO A 55 9.43 6.70 -2.80
C PRO A 55 8.35 7.76 -2.94
N VAL A 56 8.55 8.90 -2.30
CA VAL A 56 7.73 10.09 -2.57
C VAL A 56 8.02 10.58 -3.99
N ILE A 57 7.00 10.90 -4.76
CA ILE A 57 7.19 11.57 -6.05
C ILE A 57 7.55 13.03 -5.75
N LEU A 58 8.78 13.44 -6.06
CA LEU A 58 9.28 14.80 -5.83
C LEU A 58 8.79 15.78 -6.89
N ASP A 59 8.77 15.36 -8.15
CA ASP A 59 8.45 16.27 -9.27
C ASP A 59 7.90 15.51 -10.48
N LYS A 60 7.12 16.19 -11.31
CA LYS A 60 6.56 15.69 -12.57
C LYS A 60 7.15 16.53 -13.69
N LYS A 61 8.12 16.00 -14.45
CA LYS A 61 8.65 16.72 -15.61
C LYS A 61 7.85 16.33 -16.84
N THR A 62 6.93 17.21 -17.22
CA THR A 62 6.23 17.13 -18.51
C THR A 62 7.15 17.68 -19.59
N ILE A 63 7.70 16.82 -20.44
CA ILE A 63 8.48 17.28 -21.61
C ILE A 63 7.48 17.60 -22.72
N TYR A 64 7.19 18.89 -22.90
CA TYR A 64 6.36 19.36 -24.01
C TYR A 64 7.21 19.40 -25.29
N SER A 65 7.07 18.40 -26.16
CA SER A 65 7.72 18.43 -27.48
C SER A 65 6.84 19.23 -28.44
N ASN A 66 7.23 20.48 -28.73
CA ASN A 66 6.55 21.38 -29.68
C ASN A 66 6.79 20.95 -31.15
N ARG A 67 6.38 19.74 -31.52
CA ARG A 67 6.31 19.28 -32.91
C ARG A 67 4.95 18.64 -33.17
N ILE A 68 4.31 19.04 -34.26
CA ILE A 68 3.05 18.47 -34.77
C ILE A 68 3.26 16.95 -34.91
N GLY A 69 2.65 16.18 -34.00
CA GLY A 69 2.74 14.72 -33.94
C GLY A 69 3.52 14.10 -32.77
N SER A 70 3.88 14.83 -31.71
CA SER A 70 4.60 14.24 -30.57
C SER A 70 3.68 13.78 -29.43
N GLU A 71 3.89 12.52 -28.99
CA GLU A 71 3.38 11.98 -27.72
C GLU A 71 3.94 12.77 -26.53
N THR A 72 3.06 13.09 -25.57
CA THR A 72 3.45 13.65 -24.28
C THR A 72 4.11 12.56 -23.45
N LYS A 73 5.41 12.68 -23.18
CA LYS A 73 6.11 11.80 -22.22
C LYS A 73 6.12 12.47 -20.85
N ILE A 74 5.53 11.79 -19.87
CA ILE A 74 5.55 12.19 -18.46
C ILE A 74 6.69 11.42 -17.81
N ASP A 75 7.74 12.11 -17.37
CA ASP A 75 8.82 11.51 -16.58
C ASP A 75 8.59 11.86 -15.10
N TYR A 76 8.38 10.84 -14.27
CA TYR A 76 8.24 10.97 -12.81
C TYR A 76 9.62 11.00 -12.15
N VAL A 77 9.86 11.97 -11.27
CA VAL A 77 11.08 12.05 -10.46
C VAL A 77 10.74 11.61 -9.04
N TYR A 78 11.29 10.47 -8.64
CA TYR A 78 11.11 9.88 -7.30
C TYR A 78 12.20 10.36 -6.33
N SER A 79 11.86 10.45 -5.05
CA SER A 79 12.81 10.79 -3.99
C SER A 79 13.74 9.63 -3.68
N PRO A 80 15.07 9.82 -3.70
CA PRO A 80 16.01 8.78 -3.28
C PRO A 80 15.98 8.52 -1.77
N ASP A 81 15.59 9.52 -0.97
CA ASP A 81 15.73 9.50 0.50
C ASP A 81 14.39 9.48 1.24
N GLU A 82 13.32 9.99 0.62
CA GLU A 82 12.02 10.16 1.27
C GLU A 82 11.03 9.09 0.80
N LYS A 83 10.55 8.26 1.73
CA LYS A 83 9.53 7.24 1.46
C LYS A 83 8.19 7.64 2.08
N SER A 84 7.12 7.38 1.33
CA SER A 84 5.75 7.38 1.82
C SER A 84 5.36 5.99 2.31
N HIS A 85 4.52 5.95 3.34
CA HIS A 85 4.05 4.70 3.97
C HIS A 85 2.54 4.71 4.13
N ILE A 86 1.88 3.76 3.48
CA ILE A 86 0.42 3.60 3.44
C ILE A 86 0.08 2.28 4.15
N LEU A 87 -0.90 2.32 5.04
CA LEU A 87 -1.50 1.11 5.59
C LEU A 87 -2.87 0.96 4.93
N VAL A 88 -3.11 -0.18 4.30
CA VAL A 88 -4.40 -0.53 3.74
C VAL A 88 -4.97 -1.71 4.52
N VAL A 89 -6.25 -1.63 4.83
CA VAL A 89 -6.97 -2.67 5.57
C VAL A 89 -8.03 -3.25 4.65
N TYR A 90 -8.12 -4.57 4.60
CA TYR A 90 -9.11 -5.28 3.82
C TYR A 90 -9.89 -6.23 4.73
N LYS A 91 -11.17 -6.42 4.39
CA LYS A 91 -12.02 -7.46 4.96
C LYS A 91 -12.48 -8.39 3.86
N TRP A 92 -12.42 -9.69 4.10
CA TRP A 92 -13.02 -10.65 3.19
C TRP A 92 -14.54 -10.47 3.17
N ASP A 93 -15.09 -10.33 1.97
CA ASP A 93 -16.52 -10.32 1.71
C ASP A 93 -16.93 -11.68 1.15
N GLU A 94 -17.58 -12.51 1.96
CA GLU A 94 -18.03 -13.84 1.53
C GLU A 94 -19.09 -13.78 0.42
N SER A 95 -19.85 -12.68 0.31
CA SER A 95 -20.90 -12.54 -0.71
C SER A 95 -20.33 -12.23 -2.09
N GLN A 96 -19.24 -11.47 -2.13
CA GLN A 96 -18.51 -11.11 -3.35
C GLN A 96 -17.35 -12.09 -3.62
N ASN A 97 -17.00 -12.91 -2.62
CA ASN A 97 -15.85 -13.80 -2.64
C ASN A 97 -14.56 -13.04 -3.00
N ASP A 98 -14.40 -11.85 -2.43
CA ASP A 98 -13.33 -10.91 -2.72
C ASP A 98 -12.95 -10.07 -1.49
N TRP A 99 -11.80 -9.40 -1.54
CA TRP A 99 -11.33 -8.48 -0.52
C TRP A 99 -11.94 -7.09 -0.69
N LEU A 100 -12.65 -6.62 0.33
CA LEU A 100 -13.17 -5.27 0.39
C LEU A 100 -12.21 -4.35 1.16
N GLU A 101 -11.68 -3.34 0.50
CA GLU A 101 -10.86 -2.30 1.14
C GLU A 101 -11.69 -1.50 2.14
N MET A 102 -11.20 -1.42 3.36
CA MET A 102 -11.73 -0.61 4.44
C MET A 102 -11.01 0.73 4.43
N ASP A 103 -11.48 1.63 3.57
CA ASP A 103 -10.93 2.96 3.44
C ASP A 103 -11.34 3.85 4.65
N ASP A 104 -10.40 4.59 5.23
CA ASP A 104 -10.63 5.46 6.42
C ASP A 104 -11.50 6.69 6.07
N ASN A 105 -11.69 6.97 4.77
CA ASN A 105 -12.43 8.12 4.26
C ASN A 105 -13.95 8.08 4.51
N ASN A 106 -14.50 6.98 5.01
CA ASN A 106 -15.94 6.84 5.30
C ASN A 106 -16.29 6.79 6.79
N LEU A 107 -15.33 7.02 7.69
CA LEU A 107 -15.55 6.99 9.15
C LEU A 107 -15.85 8.36 9.77
N PHE A 108 -15.88 9.44 8.97
CA PHE A 108 -16.15 10.81 9.43
C PHE A 108 -17.22 11.54 8.59
N ASN A 109 -18.39 10.92 8.39
CA ASN A 109 -19.56 11.63 7.86
C ASN A 109 -20.76 11.54 8.81
#